data_AF-A0A2G6QZY7-F1
#
_entry.id   AF-A0A2G6QZY7-F1
#
_cell.length_a   1.000
_cell.length_b   1.000
_cell.length_c   1.000
_cell.angle_alpha   90.00
_cell.angle_beta   90.00
_cell.angle_gamma   90.00
#
_symmetry.space_group_name_H-M   'P 1'
#
loop_
_entity.id
_entity.type
_entity.pdbx_description
1 polymer ?
#
loop_
_entity_poly.entity_id
_entity_poly.type
_entity_poly.pdbx_seq_one_letter_code
_entity_poly.pdbx_strand_id
1 'polypeptide(L)' 'MAKRKQEKPLHCRKTLRKHQHSFALNDLENKALSRYLKKYKIDNKSKFIREVVMYEVISRLEKNSPTLFESENQ' A
#
# COMPACT_ATOMS: atom_id res chain seq x y z
N MET A 1 -25.11 -11.86 -36.07
CA MET A 1 -23.68 -11.50 -35.92
C MET A 1 -23.28 -11.72 -34.46
N ALA A 2 -22.44 -12.72 -34.19
CA ALA A 2 -22.04 -13.08 -32.83
C ALA A 2 -21.05 -12.03 -32.27
N LYS A 3 -21.36 -11.45 -31.11
CA LYS A 3 -20.46 -10.51 -30.43
C LYS A 3 -19.26 -11.27 -29.86
N ARG A 4 -18.05 -10.92 -30.33
CA ARG A 4 -16.77 -11.47 -29.85
C ARG A 4 -16.59 -11.08 -28.37
N LYS A 5 -16.59 -12.04 -27.44
CA LYS A 5 -16.20 -11.80 -26.04
C LYS A 5 -14.71 -11.47 -26.03
N GLN A 6 -14.36 -10.22 -25.69
CA GLN A 6 -12.97 -9.85 -25.44
C GLN A 6 -12.53 -10.49 -24.13
N GLU A 7 -11.75 -11.57 -24.21
CA GLU A 7 -11.12 -12.17 -23.04
C GLU A 7 -10.01 -11.23 -22.55
N LYS A 8 -10.20 -10.64 -21.36
CA LYS A 8 -9.21 -9.76 -20.74
C LYS A 8 -8.00 -10.58 -20.29
N PRO A 9 -6.76 -10.12 -20.54
CA PRO A 9 -5.54 -10.91 -20.31
C PRO A 9 -5.43 -11.39 -18.86
N LEU A 10 -5.07 -12.68 -18.70
CA LEU A 10 -5.01 -13.43 -17.44
C LEU A 10 -4.12 -12.79 -16.36
N HIS A 11 -3.08 -12.07 -16.75
CA HIS A 11 -2.11 -11.44 -15.84
C HIS A 11 -2.75 -10.31 -14.98
N CYS A 12 -3.85 -9.72 -15.45
CA CYS A 12 -4.52 -8.61 -14.76
C CYS A 12 -5.30 -9.06 -13.50
N ARG A 13 -5.71 -10.33 -13.36
CA ARG A 13 -6.63 -10.72 -12.26
C ARG A 13 -5.97 -10.85 -10.88
N LYS A 14 -4.66 -11.09 -10.81
CA LYS A 14 -3.95 -11.36 -9.54
C LYS A 14 -3.41 -10.11 -8.84
N THR A 15 -3.32 -8.97 -9.54
CA THR A 15 -2.78 -7.71 -8.99
C THR A 15 -3.87 -6.69 -8.64
N LEU A 16 -5.15 -7.04 -8.84
CA LEU A 16 -6.28 -6.18 -8.49
C LEU A 16 -6.41 -6.04 -6.98
N ARG A 17 -6.56 -4.80 -6.54
CA ARG A 17 -6.81 -4.47 -5.12
C ARG A 17 -8.28 -4.75 -4.83
N LYS A 18 -8.53 -5.78 -4.00
CA LYS A 18 -9.89 -6.25 -3.65
C LYS A 18 -10.33 -5.84 -2.25
N HIS A 19 -9.39 -5.64 -1.34
CA HIS A 19 -9.68 -5.32 0.06
C HIS A 19 -9.71 -3.81 0.26
N GLN A 20 -10.82 -3.32 0.81
CA GLN A 20 -11.00 -1.91 1.15
C GLN A 20 -10.63 -1.70 2.62
N HIS A 21 -9.85 -0.66 2.88
CA HIS A 21 -9.58 -0.15 4.21
C HIS A 21 -9.96 1.33 4.26
N SER A 22 -10.54 1.78 5.37
CA SER A 22 -10.95 3.17 5.58
C SER A 22 -10.60 3.58 6.99
N PHE A 23 -10.06 4.78 7.15
CA PHE A 23 -9.66 5.35 8.43
C PHE A 23 -10.05 6.83 8.42
N ALA A 24 -10.45 7.32 9.58
CA ALA A 24 -10.73 8.73 9.79
C ALA A 24 -9.46 9.43 10.31
N LEU A 25 -9.25 10.67 9.88
CA LEU A 25 -8.19 11.53 10.37
C LEU A 25 -8.84 12.71 11.09
N ASN A 26 -8.19 13.22 12.14
CA ASN A 26 -8.60 14.49 12.73
C ASN A 26 -8.23 15.67 11.82
N ASP A 27 -8.72 16.86 12.15
CA ASP A 27 -8.51 18.06 11.33
C ASP A 27 -7.02 18.43 11.18
N LEU A 28 -6.23 18.24 12.25
CA LEU A 28 -4.80 18.55 12.25
C LEU A 28 -4.02 17.57 11.37
N GLU A 29 -4.30 16.28 11.46
CA GLU A 29 -3.73 15.21 10.65
C GLU A 29 -4.07 15.41 9.17
N ASN A 30 -5.34 15.71 8.86
CA ASN A 30 -5.77 15.95 7.49
C ASN A 30 -5.12 17.21 6.90
N LYS A 31 -4.97 18.27 7.69
CA LYS A 31 -4.26 19.49 7.29
C LYS A 31 -2.78 19.22 7.02
N ALA A 32 -2.13 18.45 7.90
CA ALA A 32 -0.73 18.05 7.75
C ALA A 32 -0.53 17.20 6.48
N LEU A 33 -1.37 16.18 6.28
CA LEU A 33 -1.35 15.32 5.09
C LEU A 33 -1.58 16.13 3.81
N SER A 34 -2.58 17.01 3.80
CA SER A 34 -2.88 17.86 2.65
C SER A 34 -1.71 18.80 2.29
N ARG A 35 -1.07 19.38 3.30
CA ARG A 35 0.14 20.21 3.12
C ARG A 35 1.29 19.40 2.54
N TYR A 36 1.51 18.19 3.05
CA TYR A 36 2.56 17.30 2.55
C TYR A 36 2.33 16.94 1.08
N LEU A 37 1.13 16.47 0.74
CA LEU A 37 0.78 16.09 -0.63
C LEU A 37 0.95 17.27 -1.61
N LYS A 38 0.56 18.48 -1.19
CA LYS A 38 0.74 19.69 -2.00
C LYS A 38 2.21 20.07 -2.17
N LYS A 39 3.02 19.97 -1.10
CA LYS A 39 4.46 20.28 -1.13
C LYS A 39 5.22 19.42 -2.12
N TYR A 40 4.91 18.11 -2.15
CA TYR A 40 5.59 17.14 -3.01
C TYR A 40 4.85 16.85 -4.33
N LYS A 41 3.78 17.60 -4.64
CA LYS A 41 2.97 17.45 -5.87
C LYS A 41 2.51 16.00 -6.09
N ILE A 42 2.01 15.37 -5.03
CA ILE A 42 1.54 13.99 -5.08
C ILE A 42 0.07 13.99 -5.51
N ASP A 43 -0.18 13.55 -6.73
CA ASP A 43 -1.54 13.52 -7.29
C ASP A 43 -2.37 12.33 -6.77
N ASN A 44 -1.72 11.16 -6.58
CA ASN A 44 -2.41 9.95 -6.18
C ASN A 44 -2.28 9.68 -4.67
N LYS A 45 -3.23 10.22 -3.90
CA LYS A 45 -3.29 10.06 -2.43
C LYS A 45 -3.31 8.60 -2.00
N SER A 46 -4.12 7.77 -2.66
CA SER A 46 -4.27 6.35 -2.31
C SER A 46 -3.00 5.55 -2.60
N LYS A 47 -2.22 5.92 -3.61
CA LYS A 47 -0.90 5.31 -3.87
C LYS A 47 0.07 5.64 -2.75
N PHE A 48 0.18 6.93 -2.40
CA PHE A 48 1.07 7.39 -1.34
C PHE A 48 0.75 6.75 0.01
N ILE A 49 -0.52 6.78 0.43
CA ILE A 49 -0.95 6.16 1.70
C ILE A 49 -0.56 4.67 1.72
N ARG A 50 -0.83 3.95 0.63
CA ARG A 50 -0.48 2.52 0.56
C ARG A 50 1.02 2.29 0.65
N GLU A 51 1.83 3.08 -0.04
CA GLU A 51 3.29 2.95 0.00
C GLU A 51 3.83 3.16 1.41
N VAL A 52 3.39 4.23 2.07
CA VAL A 52 3.82 4.54 3.45
C VAL A 52 3.40 3.44 4.42
N VAL A 53 2.15 2.99 4.38
CA VAL A 53 1.65 1.94 5.27
C VAL A 53 2.36 0.62 5.01
N MET A 54 2.51 0.21 3.75
CA MET A 54 3.17 -1.05 3.41
C MET A 54 4.66 -1.03 3.75
N TYR A 55 5.33 0.11 3.56
CA TYR A 55 6.72 0.28 3.95
C TYR A 55 6.90 0.03 5.45
N GLU A 56 6.12 0.72 6.30
CA GLU A 56 6.21 0.55 7.75
C GLU A 56 5.88 -0.89 8.19
N VAL A 57 4.82 -1.49 7.63
CA VAL A 57 4.41 -2.86 7.96
C VAL A 57 5.52 -3.86 7.59
N ILE A 58 6.02 -3.80 6.36
CA ILE A 58 7.04 -4.74 5.88
C ILE A 58 8.35 -4.55 6.65
N SER A 59 8.82 -3.32 6.80
CA SER A 59 10.06 -3.04 7.54
C SER A 59 9.98 -3.49 9.00
N ARG A 60 8.81 -3.33 9.65
CA ARG A 60 8.61 -3.83 11.01
C ARG A 60 8.55 -5.35 11.06
N LEU A 61 7.94 -6.01 10.09
CA LEU A 61 7.91 -7.48 10.01
C LEU A 61 9.31 -8.06 9.78
N GLU A 62 10.09 -7.45 8.89
CA GLU A 62 11.48 -7.84 8.63
C GLU A 62 12.34 -7.70 9.88
N LYS A 63 12.22 -6.58 10.60
CA LYS A 63 12.99 -6.34 11.82
C LYS A 63 12.66 -7.32 12.97
N ASN A 64 11.42 -7.78 13.06
CA ASN A 64 10.97 -8.68 14.14
C ASN A 64 10.99 -10.16 13.73
N SER A 65 11.36 -10.46 12.48
CA SER A 65 11.54 -11.85 12.07
C SER A 65 12.85 -12.35 12.65
N PRO A 66 12.87 -13.46 13.41
CA PRO A 66 14.11 -14.00 13.95
C PRO A 66 15.06 -14.24 12.78
N THR A 67 16.20 -13.57 12.77
CA THR A 67 17.18 -13.81 11.72
C THR A 67 17.82 -15.17 11.99
N LEU A 68 18.09 -15.93 10.92
CA LEU A 68 18.59 -17.31 10.98
C LEU A 68 19.86 -17.48 11.86
N PHE A 69 20.56 -16.38 12.16
CA PHE A 69 21.81 -16.33 12.91
C PHE A 69 21.67 -15.72 14.32
N GLU A 70 20.52 -15.18 14.70
CA GLU A 70 20.28 -14.66 16.06
C GLU A 70 20.02 -15.79 17.07
N SER A 71 19.56 -16.95 16.62
CA SER A 71 19.29 -18.13 17.45
C SER A 71 20.54 -18.95 17.84
N GLU A 72 21.72 -18.68 17.25
CA GLU A 72 22.94 -19.45 17.53
C GLU A 72 23.81 -18.88 18.66
N ASN A 73 23.43 -17.74 19.25
CA ASN A 73 24.20 -17.06 20.30
C ASN A 73 23.54 -17.12 21.70
N GLN A 74 22.71 -18.12 21.97
CA GLN A 74 22.12 -18.36 23.30
C GLN A 74 22.44 -19.76 23.83
#